data_AF-A0AAW7IS48-F1
#
_entry.id   AF-A0AAW7IS48-F1
#
_cell.length_a   1.000
_cell.length_b   1.000
_cell.length_c   1.000
_cell.angle_alpha   90.00
_cell.angle_beta   90.00
_cell.angle_gamma   90.00
#
_symmetry.space_group_name_H-M   'P 1'
#
loop_
_entity.id
_entity.type
_entity.pdbx_description
1 polymer ?
#
loop_
_entity_poly.entity_id
_entity_poly.type
_entity_poly.pdbx_seq_one_letter_code
_entity_poly.pdbx_strand_id
1 'polypeptide(L)' 'MKSDMFGKLNSEILLEFISRLMTTLAGKEVMLTNKRTWTIFMINPYDPLKVLIKTSEGIIDLRVEKEWRIGRIIG' A
#
# COMPACT_ATOMS: atom_id res chain seq x y z
N MET A 1 -20.38 -13.88 -24.74
CA MET A 1 -19.86 -13.76 -23.36
C MET A 1 -18.37 -14.09 -23.37
N LYS A 2 -17.49 -13.13 -23.03
CA LYS A 2 -16.03 -13.33 -22.94
C LYS A 2 -15.65 -13.85 -21.53
N SER A 3 -16.27 -14.93 -21.07
CA SER A 3 -16.15 -15.34 -19.65
C SER A 3 -14.85 -16.08 -19.30
N ASP A 4 -14.07 -16.56 -20.27
CA ASP A 4 -12.99 -17.53 -19.99
C ASP A 4 -11.65 -17.24 -20.70
N MET A 5 -11.37 -15.98 -21.07
CA MET A 5 -10.11 -15.64 -21.77
C MET A 5 -8.91 -15.39 -20.84
N PHE A 6 -9.11 -15.34 -19.53
CA PHE A 6 -8.05 -15.19 -18.55
C PHE A 6 -8.15 -16.37 -17.59
N GLY A 7 -7.45 -17.47 -17.91
CA GLY A 7 -7.26 -18.56 -16.95
C GLY A 7 -6.87 -17.98 -15.59
N LYS A 8 -7.44 -18.54 -14.52
CA LYS A 8 -7.34 -18.06 -13.13
C LYS A 8 -6.00 -17.35 -12.90
N LEU A 9 -6.07 -16.06 -12.63
CA LEU A 9 -4.92 -15.18 -12.50
C LEU A 9 -3.93 -15.81 -11.52
N ASN A 10 -2.74 -16.20 -12.00
CA ASN A 10 -1.76 -16.93 -11.20
C ASN A 10 -1.38 -16.06 -9.99
N SER A 11 -1.61 -16.59 -8.78
CA SER A 11 -1.43 -15.86 -7.53
C SER A 11 0.01 -15.43 -7.29
N GLU A 12 1.00 -16.21 -7.76
CA GLU A 12 2.42 -15.86 -7.65
C GLU A 12 2.76 -14.68 -8.55
N ILE A 13 2.28 -14.70 -9.79
CA ILE A 13 2.47 -13.60 -10.75
C ILE A 13 1.79 -12.33 -10.25
N LEU A 14 0.58 -12.46 -9.67
CA LEU A 14 -0.14 -11.33 -9.07
C LEU A 14 0.63 -10.74 -7.88
N LEU A 15 1.14 -11.60 -6.99
CA LEU A 15 1.86 -11.15 -5.80
C LEU A 15 3.16 -10.43 -6.19
N GLU A 16 3.88 -10.93 -7.19
CA GLU A 16 5.08 -10.27 -7.72
C GLU A 16 4.76 -8.89 -8.30
N PHE A 17 3.66 -8.78 -9.05
CA PHE A 17 3.21 -7.50 -9.60
C PHE A 17 2.83 -6.51 -8.49
N ILE A 18 2.07 -6.97 -7.48
CA ILE A 18 1.71 -6.15 -6.30
C ILE A 18 2.97 -5.72 -5.56
N SER A 19 3.91 -6.64 -5.30
CA SER A 19 5.16 -6.33 -4.61
C SER A 19 5.94 -5.21 -5.31
N ARG A 20 6.14 -5.35 -6.63
CA ARG A 20 6.82 -4.33 -7.45
C ARG A 20 6.08 -2.99 -7.49
N LEU A 21 4.75 -3.01 -7.60
CA LEU A 21 3.97 -1.78 -7.55
C LEU A 21 4.14 -1.08 -6.20
N MET A 22 4.09 -1.84 -5.12
CA MET A 22 4.15 -1.31 -3.78
C MET A 22 5.53 -0.71 -3.46
N THR A 23 6.64 -1.27 -3.97
CA THR A 23 7.95 -0.62 -3.80
C THR A 23 8.02 0.78 -4.42
N THR A 24 7.27 1.05 -5.49
CA THR A 24 7.19 2.39 -6.10
C THR A 24 6.44 3.42 -5.25
N LEU A 25 5.72 2.98 -4.21
CA LEU A 25 4.95 3.86 -3.34
C LEU A 25 5.77 4.37 -2.15
N ALA A 26 6.92 3.77 -1.85
CA ALA A 26 7.82 4.29 -0.83
C ALA A 26 8.23 5.73 -1.16
N GLY A 27 8.12 6.62 -0.19
CA GLY A 27 8.38 8.06 -0.36
C GLY A 27 7.23 8.86 -0.96
N LYS A 28 6.14 8.23 -1.43
CA LYS A 28 4.96 8.96 -1.92
C LYS A 28 4.11 9.53 -0.78
N GLU A 29 3.48 10.67 -1.04
CA GLU A 29 2.45 11.24 -0.18
C GLU A 29 1.10 10.53 -0.37
N VAL A 30 0.44 10.26 0.75
CA VAL A 30 -0.87 9.64 0.81
C VAL A 30 -1.78 10.42 1.74
N MET A 31 -3.05 10.51 1.37
CA MET A 31 -4.10 10.95 2.28
C MET A 31 -4.70 9.74 2.98
N LEU A 32 -4.74 9.78 4.30
CA LEU A 32 -5.40 8.79 5.13
C LEU A 32 -6.92 9.01 5.16
N THR A 33 -7.66 8.00 5.62
CA THR A 33 -9.12 8.05 5.81
C THR A 33 -9.58 9.20 6.71
N ASN A 34 -8.73 9.66 7.64
CA ASN A 34 -8.96 10.81 8.50
C ASN A 34 -8.60 12.16 7.87
N LYS A 35 -8.36 12.20 6.54
CA LYS A 35 -7.97 13.37 5.75
C LYS A 35 -6.59 13.95 6.07
N ARG A 36 -5.79 13.31 6.92
CA ARG A 36 -4.39 13.71 7.14
C ARG A 36 -3.52 13.23 5.97
N THR A 37 -2.57 14.05 5.59
CA THR A 37 -1.60 13.72 4.53
C THR A 37 -0.25 13.44 5.14
N TRP A 38 0.35 12.32 4.74
CA TRP A 38 1.64 11.86 5.24
C TRP A 38 2.41 11.10 4.17
N THR A 39 3.68 10.80 4.43
CA THR A 39 4.56 10.10 3.49
C THR A 39 4.68 8.62 3.84
N ILE A 40 4.62 7.73 2.86
CA ILE A 40 4.98 6.33 3.06
C ILE A 40 6.48 6.26 3.37
N PHE A 41 6.83 5.81 4.57
CA PHE A 41 8.23 5.61 4.97
C PHE A 41 8.77 4.29 4.43
N MET A 42 8.01 3.22 4.62
CA MET A 42 8.44 1.87 4.26
C MET A 42 7.21 0.99 4.02
N ILE A 43 7.34 0.07 3.07
CA ILE A 43 6.39 -1.02 2.87
C ILE A 43 7.14 -2.32 3.14
N ASN A 44 6.52 -3.23 3.89
CA ASN A 44 7.12 -4.54 4.15
C ASN A 44 7.26 -5.31 2.83
N PRO A 45 8.47 -5.75 2.45
CA PRO A 45 8.72 -6.42 1.17
C PRO A 45 8.03 -7.80 1.06
N TYR A 46 7.67 -8.40 2.19
CA TYR A 46 6.99 -9.71 2.25
C TYR A 46 5.49 -9.61 2.50
N ASP A 47 4.99 -8.40 2.80
CA ASP A 47 3.58 -8.17 3.06
C ASP A 47 3.23 -6.72 2.66
N PRO A 48 2.85 -6.50 1.41
CA PRO A 48 2.67 -5.16 0.88
C PRO A 48 1.56 -4.36 1.58
N LEU A 49 0.67 -5.02 2.34
CA LEU A 49 -0.38 -4.37 3.12
C LEU A 49 0.16 -3.75 4.43
N LYS A 50 1.41 -4.07 4.80
CA LYS A 50 2.06 -3.57 6.02
C LYS A 50 2.89 -2.34 5.68
N VAL A 51 2.33 -1.17 6.00
CA VAL A 51 2.90 0.14 5.65
C VAL A 51 3.27 0.92 6.90
N LEU A 52 4.46 1.50 6.89
CA LEU A 52 4.92 2.50 7.86
C LEU A 52 4.75 3.89 7.24
N ILE A 53 4.17 4.81 8.01
CA ILE A 53 3.91 6.19 7.60
C ILE A 53 4.82 7.11 8.42
N LYS A 54 5.51 8.02 7.73
CA LYS A 54 6.26 9.10 8.38
C LYS A 54 5.31 10.27 8.66
N THR A 55 5.23 10.65 9.93
CA THR A 55 4.53 11.84 10.39
C THR A 55 5.49 12.93 10.84
N SER A 56 4.97 14.09 11.25
CA SER A 56 5.75 15.15 11.88
C SER A 56 6.28 14.76 13.25
N GLU A 57 5.61 13.81 13.91
CA GLU A 57 5.90 13.37 15.28
C GLU A 57 6.70 12.06 15.32
N GLY A 58 6.86 11.37 14.19
CA GLY A 58 7.64 10.14 14.13
C GLY A 58 7.22 9.19 13.01
N ILE A 59 7.27 7.89 13.28
CA ILE A 59 6.89 6.83 12.35
C ILE A 59 5.74 6.05 12.98
N ILE A 60 4.68 5.85 12.21
CA ILE A 60 3.48 5.15 12.64
C ILE A 60 3.31 3.89 11.81
N ASP A 61 3.08 2.79 12.50
CA ASP A 61 2.80 1.51 11.90
C ASP A 61 1.28 1.32 11.76
N LEU A 62 0.78 1.36 10.51
CA LEU A 62 -0.65 1.21 10.24
C LEU A 62 -1.20 -0.19 10.58
N ARG A 63 -0.33 -1.16 10.88
CA ARG A 63 -0.75 -2.46 11.42
C ARG A 63 -1.31 -2.35 12.83
N VAL A 64 -0.73 -1.44 13.62
CA VAL A 64 -1.12 -1.18 15.01
C VAL A 64 -2.29 -0.21 15.03
N GLU A 65 -2.20 0.86 14.24
CA GLU A 65 -3.22 1.91 14.17
C GLU A 65 -4.35 1.57 13.18
N LYS A 66 -5.27 0.69 13.60
CA LYS A 66 -6.35 0.15 12.76
C LYS A 66 -7.35 1.18 12.24
N GLU A 67 -7.45 2.33 12.90
CA GLU A 67 -8.35 3.42 12.51
C GLU A 67 -7.85 4.18 11.27
N TRP A 68 -6.55 4.09 10.99
CA TRP A 68 -5.92 4.87 9.95
C TRP A 68 -5.59 3.98 8.77
N ARG A 69 -6.20 4.28 7.62
CA ARG A 69 -5.94 3.56 6.38
C ARG A 69 -5.57 4.54 5.29
N ILE A 70 -4.81 4.07 4.31
CA ILE A 70 -4.55 4.85 3.09
C ILE A 70 -5.87 5.00 2.34
N GLY A 71 -6.33 6.23 2.17
CA GLY A 71 -7.52 6.56 1.38
C GLY A 71 -7.18 6.79 -0.08
N ARG A 72 -6.10 7.54 -0.36
CA ARG A 72 -5.58 7.74 -1.71
C ARG A 72 -4.12 8.16 -1.74
N ILE A 73 -3.46 7.92 -2.86
CA ILE A 73 -2.15 8.46 -3.20
C ILE A 73 -2.32 9.87 -3.78
N ILE A 74 -1.43 10.80 -3.43
CA ILE A 74 -1.48 12.21 -3.87
C ILE A 74 -0.50 12.48 -5.04
N GLY A 75 0.49 11.61 -5.25
CA GLY A 75 1.52 11.72 -6.31
C GLY A 75 1.44 10.70 -7.44
#